data_AF-A0A1Z1WN96-F1
#
_entry.id   AF-A0A1Z1WN96-F1
#
_cell.length_a   1.000
_cell.length_b   1.000
_cell.length_c   1.000
_cell.angle_alpha   90.00
_cell.angle_beta   90.00
_cell.angle_gamma   90.00
#
_symmetry.space_group_name_H-M   'P 1'
#
loop_
_entity.id
_entity.type
_entity.pdbx_description
1 polymer ?
#
loop_
_entity_poly.entity_id
_entity_poly.type
_entity_poly.pdbx_seq_one_letter_code
_entity_poly.pdbx_strand_id
1 'polypeptide(L)'
;MRYLFGGTAADVAEDASGVRVPGATGSVWTGPGEGASPVTDLLALDGAPMTQLVADASGMLPAFYGPEGVTRLYADFGGARVALVAVDTADRLSEHQAAADPHGSTAAAIEAIQARMGRPLGFAQLDENGKVPASQLPPCPCQTQPPTA
;
A
#
# COMPACT_ATOMS: atom_id res chain seq x y z
N MET A 1 -3.93 -3.74 3.38
CA MET A 1 -3.18 -4.96 3.03
C MET A 1 -2.26 -5.36 4.17
N ARG A 2 -2.15 -6.66 4.47
CA ARG A 2 -1.25 -7.24 5.49
C ARG A 2 0.13 -7.58 4.91
N TYR A 3 1.13 -7.62 5.79
CA TYR A 3 2.52 -7.97 5.46
C TYR A 3 2.93 -9.29 6.12
N LEU A 4 3.87 -9.99 5.49
CA LEU A 4 4.42 -11.25 5.97
C LEU A 4 5.63 -11.02 6.88
N PHE A 5 5.69 -11.72 8.01
CA PHE A 5 6.77 -11.67 8.99
C PHE A 5 7.26 -13.09 9.31
N GLY A 6 8.46 -13.21 9.89
CA GLY A 6 9.01 -14.50 10.28
C GLY A 6 9.48 -15.33 9.08
N GLY A 7 9.83 -16.59 9.35
CA GLY A 7 10.25 -17.54 8.32
C GLY A 7 11.65 -17.28 7.73
N THR A 8 12.40 -16.32 8.26
CA THR A 8 13.81 -16.11 7.89
C THR A 8 14.75 -16.70 8.94
N ALA A 9 16.02 -16.92 8.55
CA ALA A 9 17.05 -17.39 9.46
C ALA A 9 17.35 -16.41 10.63
N ALA A 10 16.89 -15.16 10.54
CA ALA A 10 17.06 -14.13 11.55
C ALA A 10 15.89 -14.07 12.56
N ASP A 11 14.74 -14.68 12.24
CA ASP A 11 13.56 -14.61 13.07
C ASP A 11 13.51 -15.84 13.99
N VAL A 12 14.00 -15.66 15.22
CA VAL A 12 14.18 -16.74 16.20
C VAL A 12 13.62 -16.33 17.56
N ALA A 13 13.16 -17.33 18.31
CA ALA A 13 12.87 -17.16 19.73
C ALA A 13 14.17 -17.42 20.49
N GLU A 14 14.66 -16.38 21.16
CA GLU A 14 15.89 -16.45 21.97
C GLU A 14 15.59 -16.08 23.42
N ASP A 15 16.35 -16.69 24.34
CA ASP A 15 16.37 -16.27 25.73
C ASP A 15 17.29 -15.05 25.95
N ALA A 16 17.37 -14.56 27.18
CA ALA A 16 18.19 -13.40 27.53
C ALA A 16 19.71 -13.61 27.31
N SER A 17 20.16 -14.84 27.08
CA SER A 17 21.55 -15.17 26.76
C SER A 17 21.82 -15.28 25.25
N GLY A 18 20.79 -15.12 24.41
CA GLY A 18 20.87 -15.27 22.96
C GLY A 18 20.82 -16.73 22.49
N VAL A 19 20.41 -17.66 23.37
CA VAL A 19 20.23 -19.06 23.00
C VAL A 19 18.82 -19.25 22.45
N ARG A 20 18.72 -19.97 21.32
CA ARG A 20 17.43 -20.32 20.72
C ARG A 20 16.63 -21.23 21.64
N VAL A 21 15.33 -20.97 21.74
CA VAL A 21 14.41 -21.71 22.60
C VAL A 21 13.34 -22.41 21.76
N PRO A 22 13.52 -23.69 21.42
CA PRO A 22 12.52 -24.48 20.71
C PRO A 22 11.16 -24.51 21.44
N GLY A 23 10.07 -24.39 20.69
CA GLY A 23 8.72 -24.44 21.25
C GLY A 23 8.33 -23.24 22.13
N ALA A 24 9.18 -22.21 22.22
CA ALA A 24 8.87 -21.02 23.01
C ALA A 24 7.62 -20.31 22.48
N THR A 25 6.75 -19.94 23.41
CA THR A 25 5.56 -19.14 23.14
C THR A 25 5.86 -17.68 23.42
N GLY A 26 5.61 -16.82 22.45
CA GLY A 26 5.85 -15.39 22.52
C GLY A 26 4.61 -14.56 22.23
N SER A 27 4.70 -13.29 22.63
CA SER A 27 3.70 -12.26 22.37
C SER A 27 4.23 -11.22 21.40
N VAL A 28 3.33 -10.54 20.69
CA VAL A 28 3.68 -9.51 19.71
C VAL A 28 3.24 -8.14 20.21
N TRP A 29 4.03 -7.11 19.92
CA TRP A 29 3.88 -5.77 20.45
C TRP A 29 4.09 -4.70 19.37
N THR A 30 3.47 -3.53 19.58
CA THR A 30 3.59 -2.37 18.69
C THR A 30 4.93 -1.64 18.78
N GLY A 31 5.76 -1.95 19.77
CA GLY A 31 7.00 -1.23 20.08
C GLY A 31 7.88 -1.96 21.09
N PRO A 32 9.13 -1.52 21.28
CA PRO A 32 10.10 -2.19 22.15
C PRO A 32 9.97 -1.80 23.63
N GLY A 33 9.42 -0.62 23.93
CA GLY A 33 9.36 -0.07 25.29
C GLY A 33 8.07 -0.38 26.03
N GLU A 34 8.03 -0.06 27.33
CA GLU A 34 6.91 -0.36 28.23
C GLU A 34 5.56 0.23 27.78
N GLY A 35 5.56 1.35 27.05
CA GLY A 35 4.34 1.96 26.50
C GLY A 35 3.75 1.26 25.27
N ALA A 36 4.39 0.20 24.77
CA ALA A 36 3.85 -0.56 23.63
C ALA A 36 2.62 -1.38 24.03
N SER A 37 1.71 -1.54 23.08
CA SER A 37 0.48 -2.31 23.24
C SER A 37 0.64 -3.70 22.64
N PRO A 38 -0.04 -4.72 23.20
CA PRO A 38 -0.03 -6.05 22.62
C PRO A 38 -0.77 -6.03 21.27
N VAL A 39 -0.25 -6.81 20.32
CA VAL A 39 -0.83 -7.01 18.99
C VAL A 39 -1.41 -8.42 18.95
N THR A 40 -2.72 -8.52 18.82
CA THR A 40 -3.47 -9.79 18.73
C THR A 40 -4.02 -10.05 17.33
N ASP A 41 -3.93 -9.07 16.44
CA ASP A 41 -4.36 -9.20 15.05
C ASP A 41 -3.27 -9.86 14.20
N LEU A 42 -3.11 -11.17 14.39
CA LEU A 42 -2.16 -12.01 13.67
C LEU A 42 -2.90 -13.13 12.96
N LEU A 43 -2.43 -13.52 11.78
CA LEU A 43 -2.98 -14.64 11.02
C LEU A 43 -1.89 -15.63 10.62
N ALA A 44 -2.24 -16.91 10.57
CA ALA A 44 -1.46 -17.94 9.91
C ALA A 44 -1.51 -17.77 8.38
N LEU A 45 -0.69 -18.52 7.65
CA LEU A 45 -0.60 -18.42 6.19
C LEU A 45 -1.90 -18.81 5.46
N ASP A 46 -2.74 -19.63 6.10
CA ASP A 46 -4.07 -20.00 5.62
C ASP A 46 -5.17 -18.97 5.98
N GLY A 47 -4.80 -17.88 6.66
CA GLY A 47 -5.71 -16.84 7.13
C GLY A 47 -6.39 -17.14 8.47
N ALA A 48 -6.07 -18.26 9.14
CA ALA A 48 -6.63 -18.56 10.45
C ALA A 48 -6.08 -17.58 11.52
N PRO A 49 -6.91 -17.08 12.45
CA PRO A 49 -6.43 -16.22 13.53
C PRO A 49 -5.40 -16.89 14.43
N MET A 50 -4.37 -16.13 14.80
CA MET A 50 -3.33 -16.51 15.77
C MET A 50 -3.33 -15.51 16.92
N THR A 51 -3.17 -15.99 18.16
CA THR A 51 -3.10 -15.14 19.36
C THR A 51 -1.70 -15.08 19.98
N GLN A 52 -0.80 -15.99 19.57
CA GLN A 52 0.56 -16.11 20.07
C GLN A 52 1.48 -16.60 18.95
N LEU A 53 2.77 -16.28 19.06
CA LEU A 53 3.81 -16.87 18.23
C LEU A 53 4.37 -18.09 18.95
N VAL A 54 4.56 -19.19 18.23
CA VAL A 54 5.20 -20.39 18.78
C VAL A 54 6.38 -20.74 17.89
N ALA A 55 7.57 -20.79 18.48
CA ALA A 55 8.77 -21.18 17.78
C ALA A 55 8.76 -22.68 17.47
N ASP A 56 9.35 -23.07 16.34
CA ASP A 56 9.42 -24.47 15.93
C ASP A 56 10.45 -25.27 16.76
N ALA A 57 10.68 -26.53 16.37
CA ALA A 57 11.63 -27.42 17.03
C ALA A 57 13.10 -26.96 16.98
N SER A 58 13.42 -25.98 16.12
CA SER A 58 14.74 -25.35 16.01
C SER A 58 14.80 -23.97 16.65
N GLY A 59 13.69 -23.51 17.26
CA GLY A 59 13.57 -22.16 17.82
C GLY A 59 13.34 -21.08 16.76
N MET A 60 12.95 -21.45 15.54
CA MET A 60 12.64 -20.50 14.46
C MET A 60 11.20 -20.03 14.54
N LEU A 61 10.93 -18.78 14.21
CA LEU A 61 9.56 -18.29 14.07
C LEU A 61 9.01 -18.72 12.71
N PRO A 62 7.84 -19.40 12.65
CA PRO A 62 7.16 -19.65 11.39
C PRO A 62 6.72 -18.33 10.75
N ALA A 63 6.47 -18.36 9.45
CA ALA A 63 5.94 -17.20 8.75
C ALA A 63 4.47 -16.94 9.14
N PHE A 64 4.09 -15.67 9.31
CA PHE A 64 2.75 -15.25 9.69
C PHE A 64 2.41 -13.86 9.13
N TYR A 65 1.13 -13.53 9.06
CA TYR A 65 0.67 -12.20 8.67
C TYR A 65 0.40 -11.32 9.90
N GLY A 66 0.93 -10.10 9.88
CA GLY A 66 0.63 -9.08 10.87
C GLY A 66 -0.66 -8.31 10.59
N PRO A 67 -0.92 -7.24 11.35
CA PRO A 67 -2.03 -6.32 11.09
C PRO A 67 -1.89 -5.62 9.73
N GLU A 68 -3.00 -5.10 9.22
CA GLU A 68 -2.98 -4.30 7.99
C GLU A 68 -2.08 -3.06 8.12
N GLY A 69 -1.27 -2.79 7.09
CA GLY A 69 -0.46 -1.58 6.99
C GLY A 69 0.78 -1.54 7.89
N VAL A 70 0.99 -2.55 8.74
CA VAL A 70 2.12 -2.59 9.68
C VAL A 70 3.28 -3.36 9.07
N THR A 71 4.46 -2.73 8.99
CA THR A 71 5.69 -3.32 8.42
C THR A 71 6.77 -3.65 9.45
N ARG A 72 6.52 -3.29 10.72
CA ARG A 72 7.42 -3.58 11.84
C ARG A 72 6.60 -3.97 13.08
N LEU A 73 6.98 -5.07 13.68
CA LEU A 73 6.40 -5.60 14.92
C LEU A 73 7.53 -5.92 15.90
N TYR A 74 7.18 -6.24 17.14
CA TYR A 74 8.16 -6.65 18.14
C TYR A 74 7.70 -7.94 18.82
N ALA A 75 8.53 -8.97 18.81
CA ALA A 75 8.27 -10.24 19.47
C ALA A 75 8.96 -10.30 20.83
N ASP A 76 8.27 -10.89 21.81
CA ASP A 76 8.76 -11.11 23.16
C ASP A 76 8.55 -12.57 23.57
N PHE A 77 9.65 -13.27 23.83
CA PHE A 77 9.67 -14.67 24.27
C PHE A 77 10.13 -14.82 25.73
N GLY A 78 9.94 -13.78 26.55
CA GLY A 78 10.35 -13.75 27.96
C GLY A 78 11.66 -13.01 28.22
N GLY A 79 12.11 -12.21 27.25
CA GLY A 79 13.34 -11.44 27.29
C GLY A 79 13.08 -9.98 26.94
N ALA A 80 13.89 -9.43 26.02
CA ALA A 80 13.60 -8.12 25.43
C ALA A 80 12.65 -8.27 24.23
N ARG A 81 11.92 -7.20 23.92
CA ARG A 81 11.12 -7.09 22.70
C ARG A 81 12.03 -6.88 21.48
N VAL A 82 12.16 -7.89 20.63
CA VAL A 82 13.02 -7.89 19.44
C VAL A 82 12.20 -7.54 18.21
N ALA A 83 12.72 -6.67 17.34
CA ALA A 83 12.01 -6.22 16.15
C ALA A 83 11.92 -7.33 15.09
N LEU A 84 10.73 -7.50 14.52
CA LEU A 84 10.45 -8.23 13.28
C LEU A 84 10.13 -7.23 12.18
N VAL A 85 10.64 -7.46 10.97
CA VAL A 85 10.40 -6.62 9.79
C VAL A 85 9.71 -7.46 8.72
N ALA A 86 8.80 -6.83 7.97
CA ALA A 86 8.10 -7.48 6.88
C ALA A 86 9.06 -7.99 5.78
N VAL A 87 8.95 -9.27 5.44
CA VAL A 87 9.85 -9.97 4.50
C VAL A 87 9.39 -9.90 3.05
N ASP A 88 8.13 -9.54 2.82
CA ASP A 88 7.51 -9.44 1.50
C ASP A 88 7.52 -8.03 0.92
N THR A 89 8.18 -7.07 1.58
CA THR A 89 8.22 -5.65 1.15
C THR A 89 8.72 -5.48 -0.29
N ALA A 90 9.68 -6.30 -0.74
CA ALA A 90 10.22 -6.25 -2.10
C ALA A 90 9.20 -6.74 -3.16
N ASP A 91 8.45 -7.79 -2.84
CA ASP A 91 7.36 -8.28 -3.71
C ASP A 91 6.27 -7.22 -3.83
N ARG A 92 5.91 -6.59 -2.70
CA ARG A 92 4.95 -5.48 -2.66
C ARG A 92 5.41 -4.29 -3.49
N LEU A 93 6.69 -3.93 -3.43
CA LEU A 93 7.24 -2.87 -4.28
C LEU A 93 7.15 -3.25 -5.76
N SER A 94 7.47 -4.50 -6.10
CA SER A 94 7.40 -5.00 -7.47
C SER A 94 5.97 -4.95 -8.02
N GLU A 95 4.99 -5.38 -7.22
CA GLU A 95 3.56 -5.27 -7.57
C GLU A 95 3.11 -3.82 -7.73
N HIS A 96 3.54 -2.94 -6.82
CA HIS A 96 3.24 -1.51 -6.90
C HIS A 96 3.83 -0.86 -8.16
N GLN A 97 5.04 -1.24 -8.56
CA GLN A 97 5.68 -0.74 -9.79
C GLN A 97 5.02 -1.29 -11.06
N ALA A 98 4.49 -2.52 -11.02
CA ALA A 98 3.79 -3.14 -12.14
C ALA A 98 2.35 -2.63 -12.31
N ALA A 99 1.75 -2.06 -11.26
CA ALA A 99 0.42 -1.48 -11.33
C ALA A 99 0.39 -0.27 -12.28
N ALA A 100 -0.63 -0.18 -13.13
CA ALA A 100 -0.72 0.88 -14.14
C ALA A 100 -0.95 2.28 -13.54
N ASP A 101 -1.70 2.36 -12.44
CA ASP A 101 -2.01 3.61 -11.73
C ASP A 101 -2.25 3.34 -10.24
N PRO A 102 -1.22 2.91 -9.47
CA PRO A 102 -1.36 2.49 -8.07
C PRO A 102 -1.82 3.61 -7.13
N HIS A 103 -1.75 4.86 -7.58
CA HIS A 103 -2.18 6.03 -6.84
C HIS A 103 -3.43 6.71 -7.41
N GLY A 104 -3.99 6.20 -8.51
CA GLY A 104 -5.15 6.81 -9.18
C GLY A 104 -4.86 8.18 -9.82
N SER A 105 -3.59 8.56 -9.97
CA SER A 105 -3.20 9.89 -10.43
C SER A 105 -3.49 10.11 -11.91
N THR A 106 -3.43 9.06 -12.72
CA THR A 106 -3.80 9.13 -14.14
C THR A 106 -5.30 9.32 -14.28
N ALA A 107 -6.09 8.53 -13.54
CA ALA A 107 -7.55 8.69 -13.51
C ALA A 107 -7.96 10.11 -13.05
N ALA A 108 -7.36 10.59 -11.96
CA ALA A 108 -7.61 11.94 -11.44
C ALA A 108 -7.20 13.04 -12.45
N ALA A 109 -6.08 12.86 -13.15
CA ALA A 109 -5.64 13.79 -14.18
C ALA A 109 -6.62 13.84 -15.37
N ILE A 110 -7.12 12.69 -15.82
CA ILE A 110 -8.11 12.60 -16.88
C ILE A 110 -9.39 13.34 -16.47
N GLU A 111 -9.89 13.09 -15.26
CA GLU A 111 -11.07 13.76 -14.72
C GLU A 111 -10.86 15.29 -14.66
N ALA A 112 -9.70 15.74 -14.17
CA ALA A 112 -9.36 17.15 -14.11
C ALA A 112 -9.27 17.82 -15.49
N ILE A 113 -8.75 17.12 -16.50
CA ILE A 113 -8.72 17.60 -17.89
C ILE A 113 -10.14 17.69 -18.44
N GLN A 114 -10.94 16.64 -18.29
CA GLN A 114 -12.33 16.58 -18.77
C GLN A 114 -13.19 17.68 -18.14
N ALA A 115 -13.01 17.98 -16.85
CA ALA A 115 -13.73 19.04 -16.15
C ALA A 115 -13.48 20.44 -16.76
N ARG A 116 -12.36 20.64 -17.45
CA ARG A 116 -11.97 21.91 -18.09
C ARG A 116 -12.29 21.99 -19.57
N MET A 117 -12.76 20.90 -20.19
CA MET A 117 -13.10 20.87 -21.61
C MET A 117 -14.37 21.69 -21.89
N GLY A 118 -14.30 22.62 -22.86
CA GLY A 118 -15.42 23.45 -23.28
C GLY A 118 -15.88 24.50 -22.25
N ARG A 119 -15.06 24.80 -21.24
CA ARG A 119 -15.36 25.80 -20.20
C ARG A 119 -14.59 27.11 -20.44
N PRO A 120 -15.09 28.27 -19.96
CA PRO A 120 -14.31 29.50 -19.91
C PRO A 120 -12.96 29.28 -19.21
N LEU A 121 -11.88 29.84 -19.76
CA LEU A 121 -10.49 29.65 -19.29
C LEU A 121 -10.01 28.16 -19.28
N GLY A 122 -10.73 27.29 -19.99
CA GLY A 122 -10.46 25.86 -20.13
C GLY A 122 -9.84 25.48 -21.47
N PHE A 123 -9.98 24.21 -21.84
CA PHE A 123 -9.47 23.65 -23.11
C PHE A 123 -10.59 23.52 -24.14
N ALA A 124 -10.29 23.76 -25.42
CA ALA A 124 -11.24 23.47 -26.51
C ALA A 124 -11.44 21.95 -26.66
N GLN A 125 -12.64 21.54 -27.11
CA GLN A 125 -12.88 20.15 -27.50
C GLN A 125 -12.54 19.98 -28.98
N LEU A 126 -12.13 18.78 -29.37
CA LEU A 126 -11.93 18.43 -30.78
C LEU A 126 -13.10 17.59 -31.29
N ASP A 127 -13.47 17.77 -32.56
CA ASP A 127 -14.41 16.92 -33.28
C ASP A 127 -13.78 15.58 -33.70
N GLU A 128 -14.57 14.75 -34.39
CA GLU A 128 -14.14 13.44 -34.91
C GLU A 128 -12.92 13.52 -35.87
N ASN A 129 -12.65 14.69 -36.44
CA ASN A 129 -11.52 14.94 -37.34
C ASN A 129 -10.33 15.59 -36.62
N GLY A 130 -10.39 15.74 -35.30
CA GLY A 130 -9.34 16.36 -34.50
C GLY A 130 -9.29 17.89 -34.61
N LYS A 131 -10.37 18.56 -35.05
CA LYS A 131 -10.44 20.02 -35.20
C LYS A 131 -11.32 20.66 -34.13
N VAL A 132 -11.06 21.93 -33.80
CA VAL A 132 -11.95 22.70 -32.90
C VAL A 132 -13.28 22.96 -33.63
N PRO A 133 -14.44 22.55 -33.08
CA PRO A 133 -15.73 22.78 -33.70
C PRO A 133 -16.03 24.28 -33.86
N ALA A 134 -16.67 24.66 -34.97
CA ALA A 134 -17.05 26.04 -35.24
C ALA A 134 -17.97 26.64 -34.15
N SER A 135 -18.74 25.80 -33.43
CA SER A 135 -19.56 26.20 -32.28
C SER A 135 -18.77 26.73 -31.09
N GLN A 136 -17.46 26.45 -31.02
CA GLN A 136 -16.55 26.97 -30.00
C GLN A 136 -15.79 28.22 -30.47
N LEU A 137 -15.95 28.63 -31.74
CA LEU A 137 -15.33 29.81 -32.30
C LEU A 137 -16.29 31.01 -32.24
N PRO A 138 -15.78 32.24 -32.10
CA PRO A 138 -16.59 33.43 -32.29
C PRO A 138 -17.23 33.44 -33.70
N PRO A 139 -18.46 33.97 -33.85
CA PRO A 139 -19.04 34.15 -35.17
C PRO A 139 -18.12 35.03 -36.03
N CYS A 140 -17.85 34.57 -37.26
CA CYS A 140 -16.96 35.29 -38.15
C CYS A 140 -17.63 36.62 -38.59
N PRO A 141 -16.99 37.78 -38.36
CA PRO A 141 -17.63 39.09 -38.61
C PRO A 141 -17.90 39.39 -40.10
N CYS A 142 -17.44 38.54 -41.03
CA CYS A 142 -17.61 38.74 -42.47
C CYS A 142 -18.86 38.09 -43.09
N GLN A 143 -19.70 37.39 -42.32
CA GLN A 143 -20.88 36.70 -42.87
C GLN A 143 -22.24 37.29 -42.45
N THR A 144 -22.28 38.41 -41.74
CA THR A 144 -23.53 39.03 -41.26
C THR A 144 -24.01 40.22 -42.10
N GLN A 145 -23.26 40.67 -43.12
CA GLN A 145 -23.72 41.73 -44.01
C GLN A 145 -24.09 41.16 -45.39
N PRO A 146 -25.39 41.11 -45.75
CA PRO A 146 -25.75 40.97 -47.16
C PRO A 146 -25.18 42.17 -47.93
N PRO A 147 -24.78 42.00 -49.21
CA PRO A 147 -24.37 43.12 -50.03
C PRO A 147 -25.53 44.13 -50.07
N THR A 148 -25.29 45.34 -49.58
CA THR A 148 -26.19 46.47 -49.79
C THR A 148 -26.24 46.70 -51.30
N ALA A 149 -27.44 46.54 -51.88
CA ALA A 149 -27.72 46.79 -53.29
C ALA A 149 -27.53 48.27 -53.66
#